data_AF-A0A7Y0H8W0-F1
#
_entry.id   AF-A0A7Y0H8W0-F1
#
_cell.length_a   1.000
_cell.length_b   1.000
_cell.length_c   1.000
_cell.angle_alpha   90.00
_cell.angle_beta   90.00
_cell.angle_gamma   90.00
#
_symmetry.space_group_name_H-M   'P 1'
#
loop_
_entity.id
_entity.type
_entity.pdbx_description
1 polymer ?
#
loop_
_entity_poly.entity_id
_entity_poly.type
_entity_poly.pdbx_seq_one_letter_code
_entity_poly.pdbx_strand_id
1 'polypeptide(L)'
;MQHYNHKIDATLLGKITLARFLALPLRAFDRLVTETESSTEFFALSPWVTTGSVTGTLVAGDTCDCLATQAAAVLGQVREVDHRLIFIYQRDSYAREYQFDEGGLARLASQPDCSTKLASILCKLRLINTRNRLTHALMQAALASQAAYLCSGQPLMLVPLTQAAISARLRSTAALSVVADPGRISRLARGLSITLPNSQEVSLNTLFAKPRQVHRHFVDYMIKKETAWMFQGLLHQPLTDEAIAAILERDYDVHLSRRTIANVRHDLAIPDCRSRSLRMHYLAATEGFSALVPLTTQMLRASVPVHSGVYEIRTTFTSRSSEEKDLCAEKNVPPKQHSVLYIGSTANLRKRLGDHLRGNSDNTLLYKHIANGAARVRFRLISDGWRLVERDLYRVFCETFGAPPPCNRMSP
;
A
#
# COMPACT_ATOMS: atom_id res chain seq x y z
N MET A 1 2.72 47.45 -21.90
CA MET A 1 2.58 46.05 -21.45
C MET A 1 1.09 45.74 -21.37
N GLN A 2 0.56 45.00 -22.34
CA GLN A 2 -0.86 44.62 -22.36
C GLN A 2 -1.06 43.40 -21.45
N HIS A 3 -1.78 43.59 -20.34
CA HIS A 3 -2.25 42.49 -19.51
C HIS A 3 -3.33 41.71 -20.28
N TYR A 4 -2.95 40.55 -20.83
CA TYR A 4 -3.90 39.57 -21.34
C TYR A 4 -4.71 39.01 -20.17
N ASN A 5 -5.89 39.57 -19.96
CA ASN A 5 -6.87 39.07 -19.00
C ASN A 5 -7.53 37.83 -19.63
N HIS A 6 -6.89 36.66 -19.50
CA HIS A 6 -7.44 35.40 -19.99
C HIS A 6 -8.71 35.05 -19.20
N LYS A 7 -9.88 35.50 -19.70
CA LYS A 7 -11.19 35.02 -19.24
C LYS A 7 -11.23 33.51 -19.47
N ILE A 8 -11.30 32.75 -18.38
CA ILE A 8 -11.46 31.30 -18.42
C ILE A 8 -12.79 31.00 -19.12
N ASP A 9 -12.74 30.16 -20.16
CA ASP A 9 -13.94 29.69 -20.87
C ASP A 9 -14.92 29.01 -19.89
N ALA A 10 -16.22 29.30 -20.04
CA ALA A 10 -17.29 28.77 -19.19
C ALA A 10 -17.33 27.23 -19.20
N THR A 11 -17.00 26.61 -20.34
CA THR A 11 -16.96 25.14 -20.43
C THR A 11 -15.82 24.54 -19.58
N LEU A 12 -14.66 25.21 -19.58
CA LEU A 12 -13.50 24.83 -18.78
C LEU A 12 -13.79 25.03 -17.29
N LEU A 13 -14.42 26.15 -16.93
CA LEU A 13 -14.84 26.42 -15.56
C LEU A 13 -15.81 25.34 -15.05
N GLY A 14 -16.81 24.94 -15.86
CA GLY A 14 -17.72 23.85 -15.53
C GLY A 14 -17.01 22.52 -15.28
N LYS A 15 -16.02 22.17 -16.12
CA LYS A 15 -15.19 20.96 -15.93
C LYS A 15 -14.38 21.03 -14.63
N ILE A 16 -13.82 22.19 -14.28
CA ILE A 16 -13.06 22.40 -13.04
C ILE A 16 -13.99 22.29 -11.82
N THR A 17 -15.17 22.91 -11.86
CA THR A 17 -16.15 22.86 -10.78
C THR A 17 -16.59 21.43 -10.52
N LEU A 18 -16.98 20.68 -11.57
CA LEU A 18 -17.34 19.27 -11.43
C LEU A 18 -16.17 18.44 -10.89
N ALA A 19 -14.95 18.68 -11.39
CA ALA A 19 -13.77 17.96 -10.92
C ALA A 19 -13.50 18.15 -9.42
N ARG A 20 -13.61 19.39 -8.92
CA ARG A 20 -13.47 19.71 -7.50
C ARG A 20 -14.59 19.07 -6.69
N PHE A 21 -15.81 19.10 -7.21
CA PHE A 21 -16.98 18.52 -6.58
C PHE A 21 -16.89 17.00 -6.42
N LEU A 22 -16.43 16.28 -7.47
CA LEU A 22 -16.18 14.83 -7.42
C LEU A 22 -15.11 14.46 -6.39
N ALA A 23 -14.14 15.33 -6.16
CA ALA A 23 -13.05 15.10 -5.21
C ALA A 23 -13.41 15.44 -3.75
N LEU A 24 -14.61 15.94 -3.45
CA LEU A 24 -14.99 16.28 -2.08
C LEU A 24 -14.97 15.02 -1.18
N PRO A 25 -14.35 15.07 0.01
CA PRO A 25 -14.45 14.00 1.00
C PRO A 25 -15.90 13.76 1.42
N LEU A 26 -16.22 12.53 1.82
CA LEU A 26 -17.59 12.12 2.18
C LEU A 26 -18.24 13.00 3.24
N ARG A 27 -17.51 13.39 4.29
CA ARG A 27 -18.03 14.30 5.34
C ARG A 27 -18.36 15.69 4.79
N ALA A 28 -17.51 16.24 3.94
CA ALA A 28 -17.72 17.55 3.35
C ALA A 28 -18.89 17.54 2.37
N PHE A 29 -19.02 16.44 1.62
CA PHE A 29 -20.14 16.23 0.72
C PHE A 29 -21.47 16.09 1.49
N ASP A 30 -21.51 15.28 2.56
CA ASP A 30 -22.68 15.10 3.42
C ASP A 30 -23.17 16.43 4.02
N ARG A 31 -22.24 17.23 4.56
CA ARG A 31 -22.53 18.58 5.07
C ARG A 31 -23.07 19.48 3.97
N LEU A 32 -22.45 19.47 2.78
CA LEU A 32 -22.91 20.28 1.66
C LEU A 32 -24.35 19.93 1.24
N VAL A 33 -24.69 18.63 1.20
CA VAL A 33 -26.06 18.19 0.90
C VAL A 33 -27.03 18.70 1.97
N THR A 34 -26.69 18.48 3.25
CA THR A 34 -27.52 18.92 4.39
C THR A 34 -27.72 20.43 4.40
N GLU A 35 -26.66 21.22 4.22
CA GLU A 35 -26.70 22.68 4.14
C GLU A 35 -27.57 23.15 2.96
N THR A 36 -27.43 22.49 1.80
CA THR A 36 -28.23 22.81 0.60
C THR A 36 -29.71 22.55 0.86
N GLU A 37 -30.07 21.39 1.42
CA GLU A 37 -31.46 21.03 1.72
C GLU A 37 -32.07 21.89 2.85
N SER A 38 -31.26 22.40 3.78
CA SER A 38 -31.70 23.31 4.85
C SER A 38 -31.87 24.78 4.43
N SER A 39 -31.46 25.14 3.20
CA SER A 39 -31.48 26.52 2.74
C SER A 39 -32.88 27.00 2.36
N THR A 40 -33.17 28.28 2.63
CA THR A 40 -34.44 28.92 2.24
C THR A 40 -34.71 28.83 0.74
N GLU A 41 -33.64 28.91 -0.05
CA GLU A 41 -33.66 28.83 -1.50
C GLU A 41 -34.02 27.43 -2.00
N PHE A 42 -33.63 26.37 -1.28
CA PHE A 42 -34.05 25.01 -1.61
C PHE A 42 -35.55 24.82 -1.36
N PHE A 43 -36.07 25.31 -0.23
CA PHE A 43 -37.52 25.27 0.03
C PHE A 43 -38.32 26.04 -1.03
N ALA A 44 -37.79 27.17 -1.50
CA ALA A 44 -38.39 27.93 -2.60
C ALA A 44 -38.43 27.16 -3.94
N LEU A 45 -37.55 26.17 -4.13
CA LEU A 45 -37.52 25.32 -5.32
C LEU A 45 -38.42 24.08 -5.23
N SER A 46 -39.02 23.80 -4.08
CA SER A 46 -39.87 22.62 -3.85
C SER A 46 -41.00 22.39 -4.88
N PRO A 47 -41.62 23.41 -5.52
CA PRO A 47 -42.62 23.17 -6.56
C PRO A 47 -42.06 22.53 -7.84
N TRP A 48 -40.75 22.65 -8.08
CA TRP A 48 -40.07 22.20 -9.30
C TRP A 48 -39.02 21.13 -9.07
N VAL A 49 -38.69 20.85 -7.80
CA VAL A 49 -37.65 19.91 -7.41
C VAL A 49 -38.24 18.89 -6.46
N THR A 50 -38.21 17.62 -6.86
CA THR A 50 -38.61 16.49 -6.00
C THR A 50 -37.38 15.77 -5.50
N THR A 51 -37.34 15.54 -4.19
CA THR A 51 -36.27 14.78 -3.52
C THR A 51 -36.56 13.29 -3.56
N GLY A 52 -35.57 12.49 -3.94
CA GLY A 52 -35.63 11.04 -3.95
C GLY A 52 -34.25 10.42 -3.79
N SER A 53 -34.11 9.16 -4.20
CA SER A 53 -32.85 8.43 -4.20
C SER A 53 -32.60 7.82 -5.57
N VAL A 54 -31.32 7.66 -5.93
CA VAL A 54 -30.91 7.01 -7.17
C VAL A 54 -31.55 5.64 -7.25
N THR A 55 -32.20 5.34 -8.38
CA THR A 55 -32.93 4.08 -8.56
C THR A 55 -32.04 2.86 -8.30
N GLY A 56 -32.54 1.91 -7.50
CA GLY A 56 -31.80 0.69 -7.15
C GLY A 56 -30.76 0.86 -6.04
N THR A 57 -30.72 2.02 -5.36
CA THR A 57 -29.91 2.20 -4.16
C THR A 57 -30.61 1.65 -2.91
N LEU A 58 -29.81 1.13 -1.99
CA LEU A 58 -30.23 0.77 -0.64
C LEU A 58 -29.44 1.64 0.34
N VAL A 59 -30.10 2.22 1.33
CA VAL A 59 -29.45 2.99 2.39
C VAL A 59 -29.64 2.24 3.71
N ALA A 60 -28.62 2.24 4.56
CA ALA A 60 -28.74 1.73 5.91
C ALA A 60 -29.83 2.54 6.63
N GLY A 61 -30.97 1.92 6.93
CA GLY A 61 -31.97 2.54 7.80
C GLY A 61 -31.44 2.68 9.23
N ASP A 62 -32.05 3.56 10.02
CA ASP A 62 -31.71 3.88 11.42
C ASP A 62 -31.80 2.68 12.41
N THR A 63 -32.00 1.45 11.95
CA THR A 63 -32.28 0.28 12.80
C THR A 63 -31.05 -0.49 13.30
N CYS A 64 -29.85 0.07 13.21
CA CYS A 64 -28.65 -0.56 13.81
C CYS A 64 -27.99 0.37 14.84
N ASP A 65 -28.63 0.47 16.00
CA ASP A 65 -28.28 1.30 17.15
C ASP A 65 -27.11 0.72 17.98
N CYS A 66 -26.11 0.16 17.31
CA CYS A 66 -24.91 -0.37 17.96
C CYS A 66 -23.67 0.07 17.17
N LEU A 67 -22.90 0.99 17.78
CA LEU A 67 -21.62 1.57 17.32
C LEU A 67 -21.69 2.88 16.49
N ALA A 68 -22.65 3.75 16.81
CA ALA A 68 -22.60 5.15 16.40
C ALA A 68 -21.52 5.95 17.16
N THR A 69 -20.22 5.70 16.91
CA THR A 69 -19.18 6.64 17.41
C THR A 69 -17.89 6.78 16.57
N GLN A 70 -17.65 6.03 15.48
CA GLN A 70 -16.45 6.27 14.64
C GLN A 70 -16.63 6.15 13.10
N ALA A 71 -17.86 5.99 12.59
CA ALA A 71 -18.15 5.58 11.20
C ALA A 71 -18.22 6.71 10.13
N ALA A 72 -17.37 7.75 10.20
CA ALA A 72 -17.53 8.92 9.33
C ALA A 72 -16.60 8.97 8.11
N ALA A 73 -16.06 7.85 7.63
CA ALA A 73 -15.14 7.81 6.48
C ALA A 73 -15.51 6.85 5.34
N VAL A 74 -16.60 6.08 5.48
CA VAL A 74 -16.96 5.01 4.53
C VAL A 74 -18.21 5.38 3.74
N LEU A 75 -18.21 5.09 2.44
CA LEU A 75 -19.34 5.33 1.52
C LEU A 75 -20.53 4.42 1.84
N GLY A 76 -20.25 3.17 2.21
CA GLY A 76 -21.23 2.12 2.45
C GLY A 76 -20.56 0.77 2.59
N GLN A 77 -21.39 -0.26 2.74
CA GLN A 77 -20.98 -1.64 2.96
C GLN A 77 -21.47 -2.54 1.82
N VAL A 78 -20.63 -3.51 1.46
CA VAL A 78 -21.00 -4.63 0.59
C VAL A 78 -21.61 -5.71 1.47
N ARG A 79 -22.77 -6.25 1.08
CA ARG A 79 -23.39 -7.42 1.72
C ARG A 79 -23.69 -8.48 0.68
N GLU A 80 -23.67 -9.73 1.11
CA GLU A 80 -24.16 -10.85 0.32
C GLU A 80 -25.57 -11.19 0.79
N VAL A 81 -26.52 -11.18 -0.14
CA VAL A 81 -27.92 -11.57 0.07
C VAL A 81 -28.30 -12.49 -1.08
N ASP A 82 -28.78 -13.69 -0.78
CA ASP A 82 -29.18 -14.70 -1.77
C ASP A 82 -28.10 -14.96 -2.85
N HIS A 83 -26.84 -15.10 -2.42
CA HIS A 83 -25.67 -15.28 -3.29
C HIS A 83 -25.41 -14.14 -4.29
N ARG A 84 -25.99 -12.96 -4.04
CA ARG A 84 -25.75 -11.74 -4.81
C ARG A 84 -25.16 -10.67 -3.91
N LEU A 85 -24.17 -9.98 -4.46
CA LEU A 85 -23.60 -8.82 -3.79
C LEU A 85 -24.48 -7.60 -4.00
N ILE A 86 -24.88 -6.99 -2.89
CA ILE A 86 -25.58 -5.70 -2.85
C ILE A 86 -24.70 -4.67 -2.14
N PHE A 87 -24.87 -3.40 -2.50
CA PHE A 87 -24.21 -2.29 -1.81
C PHE A 87 -25.23 -1.44 -1.06
N ILE A 88 -24.98 -1.24 0.22
CA ILE A 88 -25.82 -0.45 1.12
C ILE A 88 -25.05 0.81 1.49
N TYR A 89 -25.56 1.97 1.09
CA TYR A 89 -24.99 3.27 1.41
C TYR A 89 -25.12 3.55 2.90
N GLN A 90 -24.09 4.18 3.47
CA GLN A 90 -24.08 4.53 4.89
C GLN A 90 -25.02 5.70 5.21
N ARG A 91 -25.23 6.61 4.24
CA ARG A 91 -26.03 7.82 4.41
C ARG A 91 -26.88 8.07 3.18
N ASP A 92 -28.05 8.64 3.44
CA ASP A 92 -28.99 9.11 2.44
C ASP A 92 -28.35 10.07 1.42
N SER A 93 -27.51 11.00 1.89
CA SER A 93 -26.84 12.00 1.06
C SER A 93 -26.00 11.38 -0.07
N TYR A 94 -25.49 10.15 0.11
CA TYR A 94 -24.68 9.43 -0.87
C TYR A 94 -25.50 8.71 -1.93
N ALA A 95 -26.79 8.49 -1.66
CA ALA A 95 -27.75 7.91 -2.58
C ALA A 95 -28.77 8.95 -3.10
N ARG A 96 -28.73 10.19 -2.61
CA ARG A 96 -29.72 11.22 -2.91
C ARG A 96 -29.79 11.58 -4.39
N GLU A 97 -31.00 11.82 -4.88
CA GLU A 97 -31.28 12.29 -6.23
C GLU A 97 -32.39 13.34 -6.24
N TYR A 98 -32.22 14.37 -7.05
CA TYR A 98 -33.21 15.43 -7.26
C TYR A 98 -33.79 15.33 -8.67
N GLN A 99 -35.12 15.26 -8.78
CA GLN A 99 -35.82 15.30 -10.05
C GLN A 99 -36.27 16.72 -10.34
N PHE A 100 -36.08 17.17 -11.58
CA PHE A 100 -36.33 18.55 -11.99
C PHE A 100 -37.51 18.61 -12.97
N ASP A 101 -38.50 19.45 -12.68
CA ASP A 101 -39.46 19.93 -13.68
C ASP A 101 -38.76 20.98 -14.56
N GLU A 102 -38.10 20.52 -15.63
CA GLU A 102 -37.37 21.40 -16.55
C GLU A 102 -38.28 22.45 -17.21
N GLY A 103 -39.57 22.15 -17.40
CA GLY A 103 -40.53 23.10 -17.96
C GLY A 103 -40.86 24.24 -16.99
N GLY A 104 -41.06 23.92 -15.71
CA GLY A 104 -41.24 24.91 -14.66
C GLY A 104 -39.98 25.72 -14.36
N LEU A 105 -38.81 25.09 -14.35
CA LEU A 105 -37.53 25.78 -14.14
C LEU A 105 -37.18 26.73 -15.29
N ALA A 106 -37.49 26.38 -16.55
CA ALA A 106 -37.29 27.27 -17.69
C ALA A 106 -38.14 28.54 -17.60
N ARG A 107 -39.38 28.43 -17.11
CA ARG A 107 -40.26 29.58 -16.85
C ARG A 107 -39.72 30.45 -15.73
N LEU A 108 -39.25 29.85 -14.64
CA LEU A 108 -38.63 30.57 -13.52
C LEU A 108 -37.35 31.32 -13.96
N ALA A 109 -36.50 30.68 -14.78
CA ALA A 109 -35.28 31.29 -15.29
C ALA A 109 -35.53 32.47 -16.24
N SER A 110 -36.71 32.53 -16.85
CA SER A 110 -37.12 33.60 -17.75
C SER A 110 -37.73 34.82 -17.02
N GLN A 111 -37.95 34.71 -15.71
CA GLN A 111 -38.40 35.84 -14.88
C GLN A 111 -37.22 36.76 -14.55
N PRO A 112 -37.38 38.09 -14.67
CA PRO A 112 -36.31 39.06 -14.44
C PRO A 112 -35.77 39.05 -13.00
N ASP A 113 -36.56 38.56 -12.04
CA ASP A 113 -36.22 38.45 -10.62
C ASP A 113 -35.63 37.09 -10.22
N CYS A 114 -35.20 36.26 -11.18
CA CYS A 114 -34.58 34.97 -10.88
C CYS A 114 -33.28 35.18 -10.09
N SER A 115 -33.36 34.97 -8.78
CA SER A 115 -32.25 35.19 -7.86
C SER A 115 -31.05 34.32 -8.24
N THR A 116 -29.88 34.95 -8.33
CA THR A 116 -28.59 34.25 -8.54
C THR A 116 -28.33 33.15 -7.51
N LYS A 117 -28.93 33.28 -6.31
CA LYS A 117 -28.87 32.25 -5.26
C LYS A 117 -29.66 30.99 -5.63
N LEU A 118 -30.84 31.12 -6.25
CA LEU A 118 -31.64 29.96 -6.71
C LEU A 118 -30.90 29.20 -7.82
N ALA A 119 -30.33 29.91 -8.79
CA ALA A 119 -29.52 29.32 -9.85
C ALA A 119 -28.29 28.58 -9.28
N SER A 120 -27.66 29.13 -8.22
CA SER A 120 -26.56 28.49 -7.51
C SER A 120 -27.00 27.18 -6.83
N ILE A 121 -28.14 27.16 -6.14
CA ILE A 121 -28.69 25.94 -5.54
C ILE A 121 -29.00 24.89 -6.62
N LEU A 122 -29.68 25.25 -7.70
CA LEU A 122 -29.95 24.33 -8.81
C LEU A 122 -28.66 23.71 -9.39
N CYS A 123 -27.61 24.51 -9.53
CA CYS A 123 -26.30 24.02 -9.96
C CYS A 123 -25.72 23.00 -8.97
N LYS A 124 -25.80 23.27 -7.64
CA LYS A 124 -25.38 22.31 -6.61
C LYS A 124 -26.17 21.01 -6.67
N LEU A 125 -27.50 21.06 -6.81
CA LEU A 125 -28.35 19.87 -6.92
C LEU A 125 -27.97 19.01 -8.13
N ARG A 126 -27.71 19.64 -9.30
CA ARG A 126 -27.23 18.94 -10.50
C ARG A 126 -25.86 18.29 -10.29
N LEU A 127 -24.96 18.93 -9.55
CA LEU A 127 -23.66 18.36 -9.19
C LEU A 127 -23.80 17.19 -8.22
N ILE A 128 -24.71 17.26 -7.24
CA ILE A 128 -25.04 16.15 -6.33
C ILE A 128 -25.54 14.95 -7.13
N ASN A 129 -26.53 15.14 -8.01
CA ASN A 129 -27.04 14.08 -8.89
C ASN A 129 -25.93 13.45 -9.72
N THR A 130 -25.09 14.28 -10.34
CA THR A 130 -23.98 13.80 -11.19
C THR A 130 -23.03 12.92 -10.39
N ARG A 131 -22.64 13.36 -9.18
CA ARG A 131 -21.74 12.60 -8.30
C ARG A 131 -22.39 11.29 -7.86
N ASN A 132 -23.64 11.32 -7.40
CA ASN A 132 -24.30 10.13 -6.84
C ASN A 132 -24.61 9.10 -7.93
N ARG A 133 -25.11 9.53 -9.11
CA ARG A 133 -25.30 8.64 -10.27
C ARG A 133 -23.99 8.00 -10.73
N LEU A 134 -22.91 8.78 -10.85
CA LEU A 134 -21.60 8.25 -11.23
C LEU A 134 -21.07 7.27 -10.18
N THR A 135 -21.21 7.60 -8.89
CA THR A 135 -20.80 6.73 -7.78
C THR A 135 -21.58 5.42 -7.83
N HIS A 136 -22.89 5.48 -8.00
CA HIS A 136 -23.73 4.29 -8.08
C HIS A 136 -23.39 3.41 -9.27
N ALA A 137 -23.32 3.97 -10.47
CA ALA A 137 -22.95 3.23 -11.67
C ALA A 137 -21.56 2.58 -11.54
N LEU A 138 -20.60 3.31 -10.97
CA LEU A 138 -19.26 2.80 -10.70
C LEU A 138 -19.29 1.62 -9.71
N MET A 139 -20.06 1.75 -8.62
CA MET A 139 -20.22 0.68 -7.63
C MET A 139 -20.86 -0.57 -8.22
N GLN A 140 -21.93 -0.43 -9.00
CA GLN A 140 -22.59 -1.57 -9.66
C GLN A 140 -21.63 -2.28 -10.62
N ALA A 141 -20.88 -1.51 -11.42
CA ALA A 141 -19.91 -2.09 -12.33
C ALA A 141 -18.73 -2.76 -11.58
N ALA A 142 -18.33 -2.22 -10.43
CA ALA A 142 -17.29 -2.80 -9.58
C ALA A 142 -17.79 -4.09 -8.89
N LEU A 143 -19.00 -4.11 -8.34
CA LEU A 143 -19.64 -5.29 -7.75
C LEU A 143 -19.67 -6.45 -8.74
N ALA A 144 -20.08 -6.18 -9.98
CA ALA A 144 -20.12 -7.20 -11.02
C ALA A 144 -18.73 -7.68 -11.48
N SER A 145 -17.72 -6.81 -11.47
CA SER A 145 -16.38 -7.14 -11.98
C SER A 145 -15.48 -7.80 -10.93
N GLN A 146 -15.64 -7.44 -9.66
CA GLN A 146 -14.76 -7.83 -8.56
C GLN A 146 -15.49 -8.71 -7.53
N ALA A 147 -16.55 -9.41 -7.93
CA ALA A 147 -17.42 -10.14 -7.01
C ALA A 147 -16.66 -11.09 -6.08
N ALA A 148 -15.76 -11.91 -6.63
CA ALA A 148 -14.99 -12.87 -5.85
C ALA A 148 -14.07 -12.21 -4.80
N TYR A 149 -13.44 -11.08 -5.14
CA TYR A 149 -12.67 -10.27 -4.20
C TYR A 149 -13.56 -9.63 -3.13
N LEU A 150 -14.70 -9.07 -3.52
CA LEU A 150 -15.59 -8.37 -2.61
C LEU A 150 -16.28 -9.32 -1.61
N CYS A 151 -16.54 -10.58 -1.99
CA CYS A 151 -17.00 -11.62 -1.07
C CYS A 151 -15.92 -12.05 -0.08
N SER A 152 -14.70 -12.34 -0.58
CA SER A 152 -13.66 -13.00 0.20
C SER A 152 -12.70 -12.06 0.94
N GLY A 153 -12.54 -10.83 0.44
CA GLY A 153 -11.48 -9.90 0.84
C GLY A 153 -10.07 -10.35 0.45
N GLN A 154 -9.91 -11.48 -0.25
CA GLN A 154 -8.60 -12.05 -0.55
C GLN A 154 -7.96 -11.40 -1.79
N PRO A 155 -6.75 -10.81 -1.68
CA PRO A 155 -6.12 -10.13 -2.82
C PRO A 155 -5.88 -10.98 -4.07
N LEU A 156 -5.82 -12.31 -3.93
CA LEU A 156 -5.65 -13.24 -5.06
C LEU A 156 -6.92 -13.36 -5.91
N MET A 157 -8.09 -13.03 -5.37
CA MET A 157 -9.36 -13.04 -6.09
C MET A 157 -9.62 -11.74 -6.86
N LEU A 158 -8.69 -10.77 -6.77
CA LEU A 158 -8.81 -9.48 -7.44
C LEU A 158 -8.44 -9.61 -8.92
N VAL A 159 -9.35 -9.20 -9.80
CA VAL A 159 -9.16 -9.26 -11.25
C VAL A 159 -8.63 -7.92 -11.77
N PRO A 160 -7.76 -7.90 -12.80
CA PRO A 160 -7.33 -6.65 -13.40
C PRO A 160 -8.52 -5.85 -13.97
N LEU A 161 -8.73 -4.65 -13.47
CA LEU A 161 -9.82 -3.76 -13.92
C LEU A 161 -9.32 -2.32 -13.92
N THR A 162 -8.76 -1.89 -15.04
CA THR A 162 -8.24 -0.50 -15.10
C THR A 162 -9.37 0.53 -15.11
N GLN A 163 -9.08 1.75 -14.68
CA GLN A 163 -10.02 2.88 -14.79
C GLN A 163 -10.44 3.16 -16.25
N ALA A 164 -9.59 2.83 -17.23
CA ALA A 164 -9.94 2.92 -18.65
C ALA A 164 -10.95 1.84 -19.06
N ALA A 165 -10.76 0.60 -18.59
CA ALA A 165 -11.68 -0.50 -18.86
C ALA A 165 -13.07 -0.25 -18.25
N ILE A 166 -13.13 0.18 -16.98
CA ILE A 166 -14.41 0.50 -16.33
C ILE A 166 -15.06 1.73 -16.97
N SER A 167 -14.28 2.74 -17.39
CA SER A 167 -14.79 3.89 -18.16
C SER A 167 -15.44 3.48 -19.48
N ALA A 168 -14.83 2.55 -20.22
CA ALA A 168 -15.41 2.00 -21.44
C ALA A 168 -16.72 1.25 -21.15
N ARG A 169 -16.75 0.42 -20.10
CA ARG A 169 -17.95 -0.31 -19.67
C ARG A 169 -19.09 0.62 -19.23
N LEU A 170 -18.78 1.68 -18.49
CA LEU A 170 -19.79 2.67 -18.07
C LEU A 170 -20.38 3.40 -19.27
N ARG A 171 -19.58 3.72 -20.29
CA ARG A 171 -20.07 4.34 -21.53
C ARG A 171 -21.01 3.44 -22.33
N SER A 172 -20.84 2.12 -22.27
CA SER A 172 -21.69 1.18 -23.01
C SER A 172 -22.96 0.77 -22.27
N THR A 173 -22.97 0.86 -20.93
CA THR A 173 -24.00 0.22 -20.10
C THR A 173 -24.86 1.23 -19.35
N ALA A 174 -24.32 2.39 -19.01
CA ALA A 174 -24.99 3.34 -18.14
C ALA A 174 -25.47 4.57 -18.93
N ALA A 175 -26.76 4.87 -18.83
CA ALA A 175 -27.36 6.12 -19.31
C ALA A 175 -26.96 7.29 -18.39
N LEU A 176 -25.66 7.58 -18.30
CA LEU A 176 -25.14 8.69 -17.50
C LEU A 176 -25.24 9.99 -18.29
N SER A 177 -25.69 11.05 -17.63
CA SER A 177 -25.69 12.41 -18.18
C SER A 177 -24.28 12.98 -18.38
N VAL A 178 -23.27 12.38 -17.77
CA VAL A 178 -21.86 12.81 -17.84
C VAL A 178 -20.95 11.66 -18.24
N VAL A 179 -20.03 11.94 -19.16
CA VAL A 179 -18.99 10.99 -19.59
C VAL A 179 -18.12 10.60 -18.40
N ALA A 180 -18.14 9.32 -18.04
CA ALA A 180 -17.32 8.74 -16.99
C ALA A 180 -15.88 8.48 -17.48
N ASP A 181 -15.10 9.53 -17.74
CA ASP A 181 -13.69 9.37 -18.14
C ASP A 181 -12.79 8.90 -16.96
N PRO A 182 -11.62 8.32 -17.24
CA PRO A 182 -10.72 7.82 -16.20
C PRO A 182 -10.29 8.89 -15.18
N GLY A 183 -10.16 10.16 -15.59
CA GLY A 183 -9.79 11.26 -14.71
C GLY A 183 -10.89 11.59 -13.70
N ARG A 184 -12.16 11.60 -14.13
CA ARG A 184 -13.33 11.75 -13.24
C ARG A 184 -13.46 10.57 -12.28
N ILE A 185 -13.31 9.34 -12.78
CA ILE A 185 -13.33 8.12 -11.95
C ILE A 185 -12.23 8.16 -10.90
N SER A 186 -11.00 8.51 -11.30
CA SER A 186 -9.86 8.66 -10.39
C SER A 186 -10.11 9.70 -9.29
N ARG A 187 -10.66 10.86 -9.67
CA ARG A 187 -10.98 11.93 -8.70
C ARG A 187 -12.06 11.50 -7.72
N LEU A 188 -13.09 10.83 -8.19
CA LEU A 188 -14.16 10.30 -7.36
C LEU A 188 -13.63 9.21 -6.41
N ALA A 189 -12.92 8.21 -6.91
CA ALA A 189 -12.50 7.04 -6.13
C ALA A 189 -11.40 7.35 -5.08
N ARG A 190 -10.57 8.37 -5.29
CA ARG A 190 -9.39 8.66 -4.44
C ARG A 190 -9.72 8.89 -2.96
N GLY A 191 -10.89 9.44 -2.67
CA GLY A 191 -11.31 9.78 -1.30
C GLY A 191 -12.42 8.89 -0.75
N LEU A 192 -12.71 7.76 -1.41
CA LEU A 192 -13.80 6.87 -1.04
C LEU A 192 -13.26 5.55 -0.52
N SER A 193 -13.88 5.07 0.55
CA SER A 193 -13.69 3.75 1.12
C SER A 193 -15.03 3.01 1.18
N ILE A 194 -14.98 1.69 1.16
CA ILE A 194 -16.13 0.80 1.35
C ILE A 194 -15.79 -0.24 2.42
N THR A 195 -16.81 -0.77 3.09
CA THR A 195 -16.66 -1.89 4.00
C THR A 195 -17.03 -3.19 3.29
N LEU A 196 -16.16 -4.19 3.40
CA LEU A 196 -16.40 -5.54 2.91
C LEU A 196 -17.23 -6.37 3.91
N PRO A 197 -17.81 -7.53 3.51
CA PRO A 197 -18.57 -8.39 4.42
C PRO A 197 -17.79 -8.86 5.64
N ASN A 198 -16.46 -8.97 5.54
CA ASN A 198 -15.56 -9.31 6.64
C ASN A 198 -15.22 -8.11 7.56
N SER A 199 -15.98 -7.00 7.46
CA SER A 199 -15.77 -5.74 8.18
C SER A 199 -14.45 -5.00 7.87
N GLN A 200 -13.69 -5.44 6.86
CA GLN A 200 -12.50 -4.74 6.41
C GLN A 200 -12.88 -3.49 5.62
N GLU A 201 -12.29 -2.35 5.96
CA GLU A 201 -12.38 -1.14 5.15
C GLU A 201 -11.33 -1.17 4.03
N VAL A 202 -11.78 -0.98 2.79
CA VAL A 202 -10.92 -0.92 1.60
C VAL A 202 -11.19 0.35 0.81
N SER A 203 -10.13 1.00 0.33
CA SER A 203 -10.28 2.15 -0.55
C SER A 203 -10.90 1.71 -1.87
N LEU A 204 -11.86 2.46 -2.39
CA LEU A 204 -12.52 2.17 -3.66
C LEU A 204 -11.53 2.10 -4.82
N ASN A 205 -10.42 2.84 -4.75
CA ASN A 205 -9.39 2.82 -5.78
C ASN A 205 -8.66 1.47 -5.90
N THR A 206 -8.70 0.63 -4.86
CA THR A 206 -8.11 -0.72 -4.89
C THR A 206 -8.86 -1.67 -5.84
N LEU A 207 -10.16 -1.44 -6.07
CA LEU A 207 -10.97 -2.23 -7.00
C LEU A 207 -10.58 -2.02 -8.47
N PHE A 208 -9.84 -0.94 -8.76
CA PHE A 208 -9.39 -0.60 -10.11
C PHE A 208 -7.93 -0.97 -10.36
N ALA A 209 -7.58 -2.20 -9.99
CA ALA A 209 -6.21 -2.69 -10.04
C ALA A 209 -5.68 -2.84 -11.48
N LYS A 210 -4.43 -2.42 -11.68
CA LYS A 210 -3.68 -2.68 -12.91
C LYS A 210 -3.19 -4.13 -12.92
N PRO A 211 -2.97 -4.76 -14.09
CA PRO A 211 -2.44 -6.12 -14.18
C PRO A 211 -1.17 -6.35 -13.34
N ARG A 212 -0.21 -5.41 -13.41
CA ARG A 212 1.03 -5.47 -12.62
C ARG A 212 0.80 -5.47 -11.10
N GLN A 213 -0.27 -4.85 -10.60
CA GLN A 213 -0.62 -4.88 -9.16
C GLN A 213 -1.17 -6.26 -8.78
N VAL A 214 -2.04 -6.83 -9.59
CA VAL A 214 -2.55 -8.19 -9.39
C VAL A 214 -1.40 -9.20 -9.38
N HIS A 215 -0.46 -9.10 -10.34
CA HIS A 215 0.72 -9.97 -10.40
C HIS A 215 1.59 -9.88 -9.14
N ARG A 216 1.67 -8.71 -8.47
CA ARG A 216 2.40 -8.56 -7.21
C ARG A 216 1.79 -9.42 -6.10
N HIS A 217 0.46 -9.51 -6.02
CA HIS A 217 -0.20 -10.36 -5.03
C HIS A 217 0.12 -11.83 -5.23
N PHE A 218 0.10 -12.30 -6.48
CA PHE A 218 0.45 -13.69 -6.82
C PHE A 218 1.92 -14.00 -6.51
N VAL A 219 2.86 -13.14 -6.92
CA VAL A 219 4.28 -13.36 -6.65
C VAL A 219 4.58 -13.30 -5.14
N ASP A 220 4.05 -12.33 -4.41
CA ASP A 220 4.21 -12.23 -2.94
C ASP A 220 3.67 -13.48 -2.23
N TYR A 221 2.47 -13.94 -2.62
CA TYR A 221 1.88 -15.16 -2.09
C TYR A 221 2.75 -16.39 -2.37
N MET A 222 3.28 -16.53 -3.59
CA MET A 222 4.14 -17.65 -3.93
C MET A 222 5.44 -17.67 -3.15
N ILE A 223 6.04 -16.50 -2.89
CA ILE A 223 7.26 -16.39 -2.06
C ILE A 223 6.98 -16.74 -0.60
N LYS A 224 5.81 -16.35 -0.07
CA LYS A 224 5.36 -16.76 1.28
C LYS A 224 5.12 -18.27 1.36
N LYS A 225 4.46 -18.85 0.34
CA LYS A 225 4.21 -20.29 0.23
C LYS A 225 5.51 -21.08 0.12
N GLU A 226 6.46 -20.61 -0.68
CA GLU A 226 7.82 -21.17 -0.75
C GLU A 226 8.47 -21.19 0.64
N THR A 227 8.45 -20.06 1.36
CA THR A 227 9.04 -19.98 2.70
C THR A 227 8.41 -21.00 3.66
N ALA A 228 7.09 -21.18 3.58
CA ALA A 228 6.39 -22.18 4.37
C ALA A 228 6.76 -23.63 3.99
N TRP A 229 6.85 -23.93 2.69
CA TRP A 229 7.30 -25.25 2.21
C TRP A 229 8.74 -25.56 2.61
N MET A 230 9.61 -24.55 2.62
CA MET A 230 10.98 -24.69 3.10
C MET A 230 11.02 -24.98 4.61
N PHE A 231 10.24 -24.25 5.41
CA PHE A 231 10.14 -24.48 6.85
C PHE A 231 9.64 -25.89 7.19
N GLN A 232 8.72 -26.42 6.37
CA GLN A 232 8.16 -27.77 6.52
C GLN A 232 9.06 -28.87 5.94
N GLY A 233 10.22 -28.52 5.35
CA GLY A 233 11.14 -29.47 4.72
C GLY A 233 10.65 -30.06 3.39
N LEU A 234 9.54 -29.56 2.83
CA LEU A 234 9.00 -29.97 1.53
C LEU A 234 9.82 -29.42 0.35
N LEU A 235 10.60 -28.37 0.61
CA LEU A 235 11.42 -27.69 -0.38
C LEU A 235 12.82 -27.45 0.19
N HIS A 236 13.86 -28.00 -0.46
CA HIS A 236 15.24 -27.81 -0.01
C HIS A 236 15.89 -26.51 -0.47
N GLN A 237 15.40 -25.91 -1.56
CA GLN A 237 15.95 -24.68 -2.15
C GLN A 237 14.84 -23.76 -2.65
N PRO A 238 14.99 -22.43 -2.57
CA PRO A 238 14.02 -21.48 -3.10
C PRO A 238 13.67 -21.73 -4.56
N LEU A 239 12.41 -21.48 -4.92
CA LEU A 239 11.91 -21.59 -6.28
C LEU A 239 12.58 -20.58 -7.20
N THR A 240 12.88 -21.02 -8.43
CA THR A 240 13.34 -20.15 -9.51
C THR A 240 12.16 -19.33 -10.06
N ASP A 241 12.47 -18.20 -10.70
CA ASP A 241 11.43 -17.36 -11.34
C ASP A 241 10.63 -18.16 -12.40
N GLU A 242 11.24 -19.15 -13.06
CA GLU A 242 10.59 -20.08 -14.00
C GLU A 242 9.63 -21.06 -13.29
N ALA A 243 10.07 -21.63 -12.16
CA ALA A 243 9.24 -22.53 -11.38
C ALA A 243 8.02 -21.80 -10.78
N ILE A 244 8.20 -20.55 -10.36
CA ILE A 244 7.09 -19.69 -9.90
C ILE A 244 6.10 -19.47 -11.06
N ALA A 245 6.58 -19.22 -12.29
CA ALA A 245 5.71 -19.08 -13.46
C ALA A 245 4.85 -20.33 -13.69
N ALA A 246 5.50 -21.49 -13.74
CA ALA A 246 4.84 -22.77 -14.01
C ALA A 246 3.80 -23.11 -12.93
N ILE A 247 4.08 -22.82 -11.66
CA ILE A 247 3.12 -23.05 -10.57
C ILE A 247 1.94 -22.09 -10.66
N LEU A 248 2.18 -20.81 -10.99
CA LEU A 248 1.11 -19.82 -11.15
C LEU A 248 0.16 -20.15 -12.31
N GLU A 249 0.71 -20.64 -13.42
CA GLU A 249 -0.07 -21.11 -14.56
C GLU A 249 -0.88 -22.35 -14.21
N ARG A 250 -0.24 -23.38 -13.62
CA ARG A 250 -0.89 -24.66 -13.30
C ARG A 250 -1.94 -24.55 -12.20
N ASP A 251 -1.65 -23.82 -11.10
CA ASP A 251 -2.48 -23.83 -9.90
C ASP A 251 -3.50 -22.67 -9.88
N TYR A 252 -3.25 -21.58 -10.63
CA TYR A 252 -4.06 -20.35 -10.57
C TYR A 252 -4.47 -19.81 -11.95
N ASP A 253 -4.12 -20.47 -13.06
CA ASP A 253 -4.38 -20.03 -14.44
C ASP A 253 -3.76 -18.66 -14.78
N VAL A 254 -2.71 -18.26 -14.06
CA VAL A 254 -2.05 -16.96 -14.24
C VAL A 254 -0.78 -17.11 -15.07
N HIS A 255 -0.88 -16.74 -16.35
CA HIS A 255 0.21 -16.85 -17.31
C HIS A 255 1.18 -15.66 -17.20
N LEU A 256 2.34 -15.86 -16.58
CA LEU A 256 3.39 -14.85 -16.46
C LEU A 256 4.70 -15.33 -17.06
N SER A 257 5.33 -14.48 -17.89
CA SER A 257 6.70 -14.75 -18.31
C SER A 257 7.67 -14.68 -17.13
N ARG A 258 8.76 -15.44 -17.20
CA ARG A 258 9.90 -15.34 -16.26
C ARG A 258 10.40 -13.90 -16.07
N ARG A 259 10.46 -13.12 -17.15
CA ARG A 259 10.88 -11.70 -17.09
C ARG A 259 9.89 -10.86 -16.28
N THR A 260 8.59 -11.11 -16.44
CA THR A 260 7.54 -10.42 -15.67
C THR A 260 7.68 -10.72 -14.18
N ILE A 261 7.92 -11.98 -13.81
CA ILE A 261 8.12 -12.38 -12.41
C ILE A 261 9.36 -11.72 -11.84
N ALA A 262 10.48 -11.74 -12.55
CA ALA A 262 11.71 -11.06 -12.10
C ALA A 262 11.49 -9.56 -11.86
N ASN A 263 10.76 -8.88 -12.75
CA ASN A 263 10.43 -7.47 -12.60
C ASN A 263 9.50 -7.20 -11.41
N VAL A 264 8.45 -8.02 -11.23
CA VAL A 264 7.53 -7.91 -10.09
C VAL A 264 8.25 -8.20 -8.77
N ARG A 265 9.15 -9.19 -8.77
CA ARG A 265 10.00 -9.53 -7.64
C ARG A 265 10.91 -8.36 -7.27
N HIS A 266 11.51 -7.69 -8.26
CA HIS A 266 12.28 -6.47 -8.04
C HIS A 266 11.42 -5.34 -7.46
N ASP A 267 10.19 -5.13 -7.95
CA ASP A 267 9.28 -4.13 -7.39
C ASP A 267 8.96 -4.38 -5.91
N LEU A 268 8.88 -5.64 -5.52
CA LEU A 268 8.67 -6.09 -4.13
C LEU A 268 9.96 -6.12 -3.30
N ALA A 269 11.10 -5.71 -3.88
CA ALA A 269 12.43 -5.79 -3.28
C ALA A 269 12.82 -7.21 -2.82
N ILE A 270 12.31 -8.24 -3.49
CA ILE A 270 12.59 -9.64 -3.19
C ILE A 270 13.87 -10.07 -3.95
N PRO A 271 14.88 -10.66 -3.30
CA PRO A 271 16.10 -11.12 -3.97
C PRO A 271 15.85 -12.29 -4.93
N ASP A 272 16.79 -12.53 -5.85
CA ASP A 272 16.73 -13.69 -6.75
C ASP A 272 16.86 -15.03 -6.00
N CYS A 273 16.50 -16.14 -6.66
CA CYS A 273 16.54 -17.48 -6.08
C CYS A 273 17.91 -17.80 -5.44
N ARG A 274 19.02 -17.46 -6.12
CA ARG A 274 20.38 -17.69 -5.60
C ARG A 274 20.66 -16.87 -4.34
N SER A 275 20.32 -15.59 -4.32
CA SER A 275 20.53 -14.74 -3.14
C SER A 275 19.62 -15.16 -1.98
N ARG A 276 18.41 -15.67 -2.27
CA ARG A 276 17.52 -16.24 -1.26
C ARG A 276 18.06 -17.54 -0.68
N SER A 277 18.65 -18.41 -1.50
CA SER A 277 19.22 -19.68 -1.03
C SER A 277 20.45 -19.43 -0.15
N LEU A 278 21.32 -18.50 -0.57
CA LEU A 278 22.50 -18.10 0.20
C LEU A 278 22.11 -17.53 1.57
N ARG A 279 21.11 -16.64 1.64
CA ARG A 279 20.63 -16.08 2.93
C ARG A 279 20.13 -17.14 3.91
N MET A 280 19.55 -18.24 3.43
CA MET A 280 19.09 -19.33 4.29
C MET A 280 20.25 -20.06 4.98
N HIS A 281 21.37 -20.30 4.29
CA HIS A 281 22.55 -20.94 4.88
C HIS A 281 23.12 -20.12 6.04
N TYR A 282 23.20 -18.79 5.89
CA TYR A 282 23.66 -17.93 6.98
C TYR A 282 22.64 -17.74 8.12
N LEU A 283 21.34 -17.73 7.81
CA LEU A 283 20.31 -17.71 8.86
C LEU A 283 20.37 -18.97 9.73
N ALA A 284 20.52 -20.15 9.12
CA ALA A 284 20.72 -21.41 9.84
C ALA A 284 22.01 -21.38 10.69
N ALA A 285 23.12 -20.88 10.15
CA ALA A 285 24.38 -20.76 10.89
C ALA A 285 24.32 -19.76 12.07
N THR A 286 23.32 -18.86 12.09
CA THR A 286 23.13 -17.89 13.18
C THR A 286 21.97 -18.24 14.11
N GLU A 287 21.47 -19.48 14.04
CA GLU A 287 20.52 -20.02 15.01
C GLU A 287 21.15 -20.07 16.42
N GLY A 288 20.37 -19.69 17.44
CA GLY A 288 20.84 -19.60 18.83
C GLY A 288 21.58 -18.31 19.21
N PHE A 289 21.67 -17.32 18.31
CA PHE A 289 22.13 -15.99 18.68
C PHE A 289 21.06 -15.23 19.48
N SER A 290 21.52 -14.35 20.38
CA SER A 290 20.67 -13.43 21.13
C SER A 290 19.91 -12.46 20.21
N ALA A 291 18.90 -11.80 20.76
CA ALA A 291 18.34 -10.61 20.13
C ALA A 291 19.42 -9.54 19.89
N LEU A 292 19.19 -8.67 18.90
CA LEU A 292 20.08 -7.54 18.63
C LEU A 292 19.94 -6.48 19.72
N VAL A 293 21.05 -6.20 20.39
CA VAL A 293 21.14 -5.21 21.46
C VAL A 293 21.98 -4.01 20.99
N PRO A 294 21.63 -2.77 21.33
CA PRO A 294 22.49 -1.61 21.07
C PRO A 294 23.87 -1.78 21.67
N LEU A 295 24.93 -1.51 20.90
CA LEU A 295 26.30 -1.60 21.39
C LEU A 295 26.67 -0.34 22.19
N THR A 296 26.14 -0.23 23.41
CA THR A 296 26.42 0.87 24.35
C THR A 296 26.92 0.35 25.68
N THR A 297 27.66 1.17 26.44
CA THR A 297 28.24 0.78 27.74
C THR A 297 27.17 0.29 28.72
N GLN A 298 26.01 0.93 28.74
CA GLN A 298 24.89 0.55 29.60
C GLN A 298 24.32 -0.82 29.21
N MET A 299 24.07 -1.04 27.91
CA MET A 299 23.48 -2.29 27.43
C MET A 299 24.46 -3.47 27.51
N LEU A 300 25.77 -3.23 27.35
CA LEU A 300 26.79 -4.26 27.55
C LEU A 300 26.81 -4.78 28.99
N ARG A 301 26.61 -3.90 29.99
CA ARG A 301 26.56 -4.31 31.41
C ARG A 301 25.27 -5.06 31.73
N ALA A 302 24.15 -4.63 31.15
CA ALA A 302 22.83 -5.20 31.44
C ALA A 302 22.56 -6.52 30.72
N SER A 303 22.99 -6.65 29.45
CA SER A 303 22.51 -7.72 28.56
C SER A 303 23.58 -8.70 28.09
N VAL A 304 24.87 -8.35 28.17
CA VAL A 304 25.96 -9.23 27.71
C VAL A 304 26.61 -9.92 28.91
N PRO A 305 26.63 -11.26 28.98
CA PRO A 305 27.26 -11.98 30.09
C PRO A 305 28.79 -12.00 29.99
N VAL A 306 29.46 -12.26 31.13
CA VAL A 306 30.90 -12.57 31.19
C VAL A 306 31.06 -14.05 30.87
N HIS A 307 31.01 -14.37 29.58
CA HIS A 307 31.07 -15.75 29.10
C HIS A 307 31.78 -15.81 27.75
N SER A 308 32.30 -16.98 27.40
CA SER A 308 32.84 -17.28 26.08
C SER A 308 31.73 -17.38 25.02
N GLY A 309 32.05 -17.00 23.79
CA GLY A 309 31.08 -17.09 22.70
C GLY A 309 31.51 -16.42 21.41
N VAL A 310 30.60 -16.48 20.44
CA VAL A 310 30.71 -15.86 19.12
C VAL A 310 29.72 -14.71 19.05
N TYR A 311 30.09 -13.62 18.38
CA TYR A 311 29.26 -12.45 18.22
C TYR A 311 29.39 -11.86 16.83
N GLU A 312 28.38 -11.10 16.45
CA GLU A 312 28.42 -10.28 15.26
C GLU A 312 27.94 -8.86 15.56
N ILE A 313 28.61 -7.89 14.93
CA ILE A 313 28.29 -6.48 15.02
C ILE A 313 27.64 -6.07 13.71
N ARG A 314 26.48 -5.42 13.80
CA ARG A 314 25.69 -4.95 12.68
C ARG A 314 25.56 -3.44 12.67
N THR A 315 25.41 -2.89 11.47
CA THR A 315 24.94 -1.51 11.26
C THR A 315 23.45 -1.51 10.90
N THR A 316 22.70 -0.54 11.42
CA THR A 316 21.39 -0.21 10.86
C THR A 316 21.62 0.66 9.63
N PHE A 317 21.38 0.12 8.44
CA PHE A 317 21.35 0.93 7.22
C PHE A 317 20.18 1.93 7.31
N THR A 318 20.44 3.13 7.83
CA THR A 318 19.69 4.30 7.42
C THR A 318 20.40 4.80 6.17
N SER A 319 19.79 4.58 5.00
CA SER A 319 20.20 5.28 3.78
C SER A 319 20.19 6.78 4.06
N ARG A 320 21.36 7.37 4.27
CA ARG A 320 21.60 8.78 4.03
C ARG A 320 22.74 8.89 3.03
N SER A 321 22.36 9.53 1.95
CA SER A 321 23.05 9.87 0.72
C SER A 321 24.41 10.53 0.92
N SER A 322 25.26 10.27 -0.07
CA SER A 322 26.19 11.22 -0.70
C SER A 322 27.15 11.99 0.20
N GLU A 323 28.43 11.67 0.06
CA GLU A 323 29.50 12.60 -0.35
C GLU A 323 30.84 11.97 0.04
N GLU A 324 31.52 11.37 -0.94
CA GLU A 324 32.94 11.61 -1.18
C GLU A 324 33.32 10.91 -2.49
N LYS A 325 33.74 11.74 -3.45
CA LYS A 325 34.42 11.33 -4.66
C LYS A 325 35.66 10.54 -4.28
N ASP A 326 35.92 9.44 -5.00
CA ASP A 326 37.28 9.21 -5.46
C ASP A 326 37.28 8.57 -6.84
N LEU A 327 38.15 9.14 -7.67
CA LEU A 327 38.44 8.75 -9.03
C LEU A 327 39.32 7.49 -9.06
N CYS A 328 39.30 6.85 -10.24
CA CYS A 328 40.19 5.80 -10.76
C CYS A 328 39.80 4.33 -10.47
N ALA A 329 39.33 3.68 -11.55
CA ALA A 329 39.68 2.35 -12.06
C ALA A 329 39.99 1.24 -11.04
N GLU A 330 39.33 0.09 -11.00
CA GLU A 330 39.22 -0.92 -12.06
C GLU A 330 38.09 -1.91 -11.76
N LYS A 331 37.74 -2.73 -12.76
CA LYS A 331 36.77 -3.84 -12.71
C LYS A 331 36.75 -4.54 -11.34
N ASN A 332 35.65 -4.40 -10.60
CA ASN A 332 35.03 -5.46 -9.81
C ASN A 332 33.63 -5.01 -9.41
N VAL A 333 32.67 -5.92 -9.54
CA VAL A 333 31.28 -5.75 -9.08
C VAL A 333 31.30 -5.21 -7.65
N PRO A 334 30.56 -4.13 -7.32
CA PRO A 334 30.57 -3.61 -5.96
C PRO A 334 30.16 -4.71 -4.99
N PRO A 335 30.90 -4.96 -3.89
CA PRO A 335 30.55 -6.01 -2.94
C PRO A 335 29.14 -5.72 -2.40
N LYS A 336 28.25 -6.71 -2.52
CA LYS A 336 26.85 -6.64 -2.07
C LYS A 336 26.83 -6.20 -0.61
N GLN A 337 26.36 -4.97 -0.35
CA GLN A 337 26.32 -4.41 0.99
C GLN A 337 25.37 -5.21 1.89
N HIS A 338 25.93 -5.80 2.95
CA HIS A 338 25.20 -6.52 4.00
C HIS A 338 25.37 -5.80 5.35
N SER A 339 24.43 -5.99 6.27
CA SER A 339 24.38 -5.21 7.52
C SER A 339 25.37 -5.69 8.58
N VAL A 340 25.99 -6.85 8.39
CA VAL A 340 27.02 -7.40 9.27
C VAL A 340 28.36 -6.73 8.95
N LEU A 341 28.95 -6.06 9.94
CA LEU A 341 30.22 -5.35 9.82
C LEU A 341 31.40 -6.22 10.27
N TYR A 342 31.18 -6.99 11.34
CA TYR A 342 32.22 -7.77 11.98
C TYR A 342 31.65 -9.05 12.61
N ILE A 343 32.39 -10.15 12.46
CA ILE A 343 32.16 -11.41 13.17
C ILE A 343 33.40 -11.69 14.00
N GLY A 344 33.22 -12.07 15.26
CA GLY A 344 34.34 -12.40 16.13
C GLY A 344 33.95 -13.39 17.21
N SER A 345 34.96 -13.96 17.87
CA SER A 345 34.78 -14.74 19.08
C SER A 345 35.72 -14.32 20.19
N THR A 346 35.42 -14.75 21.41
CA THR A 346 36.18 -14.38 22.60
C THR A 346 35.87 -15.30 23.76
N ALA A 347 36.82 -15.46 24.68
CA ALA A 347 36.59 -16.11 25.97
C ALA A 347 35.73 -15.25 26.92
N ASN A 348 35.61 -13.95 26.66
CA ASN A 348 34.83 -13.01 27.46
C ASN A 348 34.15 -11.97 26.55
N LEU A 349 32.87 -12.20 26.27
CA LEU A 349 32.04 -11.35 25.41
C LEU A 349 31.96 -9.91 25.91
N ARG A 350 31.64 -9.72 27.19
CA ARG A 350 31.50 -8.38 27.79
C ARG A 350 32.78 -7.57 27.70
N LYS A 351 33.93 -8.17 28.03
CA LYS A 351 35.24 -7.50 27.96
C LYS A 351 35.54 -7.09 26.51
N ARG A 352 35.48 -8.05 25.58
CA ARG A 352 35.86 -7.82 24.18
C ARG A 352 34.98 -6.80 23.47
N LEU A 353 33.66 -6.86 23.67
CA LEU A 353 32.74 -5.87 23.10
C LEU A 353 32.95 -4.49 23.73
N GLY A 354 33.32 -4.44 25.02
CA GLY A 354 33.77 -3.22 25.68
C GLY A 354 35.04 -2.64 25.06
N ASP A 355 36.00 -3.49 24.68
CA ASP A 355 37.24 -3.06 24.01
C ASP A 355 36.95 -2.48 22.62
N HIS A 356 36.05 -3.11 21.85
CA HIS A 356 35.60 -2.57 20.56
C HIS A 356 34.92 -1.21 20.71
N LEU A 357 34.07 -1.03 21.72
CA LEU A 357 33.39 0.23 22.00
C LEU A 357 34.35 1.36 22.39
N ARG A 358 35.45 1.04 23.08
CA ARG A 358 36.49 2.01 23.49
C ARG A 358 37.53 2.29 22.40
N GLY A 359 37.50 1.57 21.28
CA GLY A 359 38.51 1.67 20.23
C GLY A 359 39.79 0.88 20.50
N ASN A 360 39.86 0.08 21.57
CA ASN A 360 41.04 -0.67 22.00
C ASN A 360 41.21 -2.02 21.27
N SER A 361 40.67 -2.15 20.05
CA SER A 361 40.59 -3.42 19.33
C SER A 361 41.48 -3.48 18.08
N ASP A 362 42.39 -2.51 17.92
CA ASP A 362 43.26 -2.28 16.76
C ASP A 362 42.52 -2.17 15.41
N ASN A 363 41.19 -2.12 15.43
CA ASN A 363 40.32 -2.08 14.26
C ASN A 363 39.66 -0.71 14.13
N THR A 364 40.41 0.23 13.56
CA THR A 364 39.98 1.63 13.35
C THR A 364 38.73 1.74 12.50
N LEU A 365 38.56 0.87 11.49
CA LEU A 365 37.36 0.83 10.64
C LEU A 365 36.12 0.43 11.44
N LEU A 366 36.23 -0.64 12.25
CA LEU A 366 35.14 -1.06 13.12
C LEU A 366 34.77 0.02 14.14
N TYR A 367 35.77 0.65 14.75
CA TYR A 367 35.53 1.73 15.71
C TYR A 367 34.79 2.91 15.09
N LYS A 368 35.14 3.35 13.87
CA LYS A 368 34.40 4.41 13.15
C LYS A 368 32.90 4.07 13.02
N HIS A 369 32.57 2.83 12.66
CA HIS A 369 31.17 2.41 12.53
C HIS A 369 30.44 2.31 13.88
N ILE A 370 31.15 1.96 14.95
CA ILE A 370 30.58 1.91 16.31
C ILE A 370 30.37 3.32 16.88
N ALA A 371 31.34 4.20 16.70
CA ALA A 371 31.31 5.59 17.17
C ALA A 371 30.13 6.39 16.59
N ASN A 372 29.68 6.04 15.38
CA ASN A 372 28.48 6.61 14.76
C ASN A 372 27.16 6.27 15.50
N GLY A 373 27.21 5.45 16.57
CA GLY A 373 26.08 5.18 17.47
C GLY A 373 25.00 4.23 16.93
N ALA A 374 25.11 3.82 15.66
CA ALA A 374 24.16 2.94 14.98
C ALA A 374 24.48 1.44 15.13
N ALA A 375 25.59 1.10 15.78
CA ALA A 375 26.04 -0.28 15.91
C ALA A 375 25.18 -1.09 16.90
N ARG A 376 24.82 -2.29 16.49
CA ARG A 376 24.12 -3.28 17.31
C ARG A 376 24.88 -4.59 17.34
N VAL A 377 24.76 -5.34 18.42
CA VAL A 377 25.44 -6.62 18.59
C VAL A 377 24.44 -7.72 18.93
N ARG A 378 24.70 -8.92 18.44
CA ARG A 378 24.11 -10.16 18.94
C ARG A 378 25.20 -11.20 19.14
N PHE A 379 24.97 -12.13 20.05
CA PHE A 379 25.98 -13.12 20.44
C PHE A 379 25.35 -14.48 20.75
N ARG A 380 26.15 -15.53 20.65
CA ARG A 380 25.81 -16.90 21.07
C ARG A 380 26.82 -17.36 22.09
N LEU A 381 26.34 -17.86 23.22
CA LEU A 381 27.18 -18.40 24.30
C LEU A 381 27.69 -19.78 23.91
N ILE A 382 28.99 -20.00 24.02
CA ILE A 382 29.64 -21.25 23.63
C ILE A 382 30.77 -21.50 24.61
N SER A 383 30.59 -22.52 25.47
CA SER A 383 31.53 -22.83 26.54
C SER A 383 32.89 -23.27 26.01
N ASP A 384 32.92 -24.13 24.99
CA ASP A 384 34.15 -24.66 24.37
C ASP A 384 34.08 -24.64 22.84
N GLY A 385 35.23 -24.50 22.18
CA GLY A 385 35.31 -24.54 20.71
C GLY A 385 34.75 -23.31 19.99
N TRP A 386 34.54 -22.18 20.68
CA TRP A 386 33.98 -20.95 20.10
C TRP A 386 34.77 -20.41 18.89
N ARG A 387 36.09 -20.67 18.81
CA ARG A 387 36.90 -20.32 17.63
C ARG A 387 36.57 -21.14 16.39
N LEU A 388 36.20 -22.42 16.56
CA LEU A 388 35.75 -23.26 15.44
C LEU A 388 34.40 -22.76 14.93
N VAL A 389 33.48 -22.43 15.86
CA VAL A 389 32.18 -21.88 15.50
C VAL A 389 32.29 -20.50 14.83
N GLU A 390 33.24 -19.66 15.25
CA GLU A 390 33.57 -18.42 14.52
C GLU A 390 34.03 -18.70 13.10
N ARG A 391 34.96 -19.65 12.92
CA ARG A 391 35.48 -20.01 11.59
C ARG A 391 34.39 -20.59 10.70
N ASP A 392 33.52 -21.43 11.24
CA ASP A 392 32.39 -21.99 10.51
C ASP A 392 31.39 -20.89 10.13
N LEU A 393 31.05 -20.00 11.07
CA LEU A 393 30.17 -18.87 10.81
C LEU A 393 30.76 -17.90 9.78
N TYR A 394 32.06 -17.61 9.88
CA TYR A 394 32.79 -16.78 8.92
C TYR A 394 32.86 -17.45 7.54
N ARG A 395 33.10 -18.76 7.47
CA ARG A 395 33.06 -19.52 6.21
C ARG A 395 31.68 -19.46 5.57
N VAL A 396 30.62 -19.78 6.34
CA VAL A 396 29.24 -19.69 5.85
C VAL A 396 28.90 -18.26 5.43
N PHE A 397 29.41 -17.26 6.15
CA PHE A 397 29.26 -15.86 5.76
C PHE A 397 29.90 -15.58 4.40
N CYS A 398 31.17 -15.93 4.22
CA CYS A 398 31.90 -15.72 2.96
C CYS A 398 31.25 -16.50 1.81
N GLU A 399 30.80 -17.73 2.04
CA GLU A 399 30.01 -18.52 1.07
C GLU A 399 28.69 -17.81 0.72
N THR A 400 28.01 -17.23 1.72
CA THR A 400 26.71 -16.57 1.57
C THR A 400 26.80 -15.22 0.86
N PHE A 401 27.78 -14.41 1.20
CA PHE A 401 27.88 -13.01 0.75
C PHE A 401 28.98 -12.78 -0.29
N GLY A 402 29.82 -13.78 -0.56
CA GLY A 402 30.88 -13.74 -1.59
C GLY A 402 32.11 -12.92 -1.20
N ALA A 403 32.11 -12.33 0.00
CA ALA A 403 33.19 -11.52 0.53
C ALA A 403 33.17 -11.56 2.08
N PRO A 404 34.30 -11.31 2.75
CA PRO A 404 34.33 -11.22 4.20
C PRO A 404 33.62 -9.96 4.71
N PRO A 405 33.18 -9.94 5.99
CA PRO A 405 32.65 -8.71 6.58
C PRO A 405 33.68 -7.57 6.47
N PRO A 406 33.25 -6.33 6.20
CA PRO A 406 34.14 -5.22 5.83
C PRO A 406 35.18 -4.87 6.90
N CYS A 407 34.89 -5.18 8.17
CA CYS A 407 35.82 -4.93 9.26
C CYS A 407 36.57 -6.19 9.73
N ASN A 408 36.34 -7.36 9.13
CA ASN A 408 37.14 -8.55 9.43
C ASN A 408 38.46 -8.49 8.65
N ARG A 409 39.58 -8.39 9.36
CA ARG A 409 40.93 -8.36 8.77
C ARG A 409 41.54 -9.74 8.50
N MET A 410 40.84 -10.81 8.86
CA MET A 410 41.29 -12.15 8.49
C MET A 410 41.03 -12.36 7.00
N SER A 411 42.09 -12.58 6.23
CA SER A 411 42.02 -13.36 5.00
C SER A 411 41.96 -14.85 5.39
N PRO A 412 41.32 -15.72 4.59
CA PRO A 412 41.30 -17.16 4.82
C PRO A 412 42.71 -17.76 4.95
#